data_AF-V8N542-F1
#
_entry.id   AF-V8N542-F1
#
_cell.length_a   1.000
_cell.length_b   1.000
_cell.length_c   1.000
_cell.angle_alpha   90.00
_cell.angle_beta   90.00
_cell.angle_gamma   90.00
#
_symmetry.space_group_name_H-M   'P 1'
#
loop_
_entity.id
_entity.type
_entity.pdbx_description
1 polymer ?
#
loop_
_entity_poly.entity_id
_entity_poly.type
_entity_poly.pdbx_seq_one_letter_code
_entity_poly.pdbx_strand_id
1 'polypeptide(L)'
;MELEIRPVFLVPDTNGFIDHLGSLAKLLECRQFILVVPLIVINELDGLAKGPESEHRAGGYSRLLQDRARKAVDFLECCFERRDSYIRALTSRGNELESVSFRSEDISRQQGNNDDLILSCCLHYCNDRAKDFMPAKK
;
A
#
# COMPACT_ATOMS: atom_id res chain seq x y z
N MET A 1 23.72 -9.35 13.57
CA MET A 1 23.28 -8.14 12.85
C MET A 1 22.20 -7.53 13.71
N GLU A 2 22.34 -6.27 14.10
CA GLU A 2 21.33 -5.52 14.84
C GLU A 2 20.77 -4.45 13.91
N LEU A 3 19.45 -4.23 13.96
CA LEU A 3 18.75 -3.27 13.11
C LEU A 3 18.51 -1.98 13.90
N GLU A 4 19.08 -0.87 13.43
CA GLU A 4 18.66 0.46 13.87
C GLU A 4 17.41 0.89 13.09
N ILE A 5 16.28 1.03 13.77
CA ILE A 5 14.99 1.33 13.12
C ILE A 5 14.68 2.82 13.25
N ARG A 6 14.67 3.52 12.11
CA ARG A 6 14.20 4.91 11.99
C ARG A 6 13.07 4.95 10.96
N PRO A 7 11.80 4.87 11.39
CA PRO A 7 10.67 4.77 10.46
C PRO A 7 10.54 6.02 9.60
N VAL A 8 10.48 5.81 8.28
CA VAL A 8 10.24 6.87 7.29
C VAL A 8 9.14 6.42 6.34
N PHE A 9 9.26 5.21 5.80
CA PHE A 9 8.27 4.61 4.90
C PHE A 9 7.35 3.69 5.68
N LEU A 10 6.05 3.85 5.50
CA LEU A 10 5.02 2.98 6.07
C LEU A 10 4.30 2.27 4.93
N VAL A 11 4.32 0.95 4.93
CA VAL A 11 3.70 0.11 3.90
C VAL A 11 2.48 -0.59 4.49
N PRO A 12 1.25 -0.03 4.34
CA PRO A 12 0.02 -0.67 4.79
C PRO A 12 -0.40 -1.82 3.87
N ASP A 13 -1.02 -2.84 4.45
CA ASP A 13 -1.75 -3.89 3.73
C ASP A 13 -3.23 -3.49 3.54
N THR A 14 -4.00 -4.37 2.89
CA THR A 14 -5.43 -4.17 2.64
C THR A 14 -6.23 -4.06 3.94
N ASN A 15 -5.94 -4.89 4.94
CA ASN A 15 -6.66 -4.84 6.22
C ASN A 15 -6.37 -3.55 6.98
N GLY A 16 -5.16 -3.00 6.89
CA GLY A 16 -4.81 -1.69 7.44
C GLY A 16 -5.74 -0.58 6.94
N PHE A 17 -6.11 -0.60 5.65
CA PHE A 17 -7.11 0.33 5.12
C PHE A 17 -8.54 0.00 5.59
N ILE A 18 -8.93 -1.27 5.57
CA ILE A 18 -10.29 -1.68 5.96
C ILE A 18 -10.61 -1.36 7.43
N ASP A 19 -9.68 -1.64 8.33
CA ASP A 19 -9.92 -1.56 9.78
C ASP A 19 -9.36 -0.27 10.41
N HIS A 20 -8.37 0.36 9.77
CA HIS A 20 -7.62 1.47 10.38
C HIS A 20 -7.46 2.71 9.47
N LEU A 21 -8.34 2.92 8.50
CA LEU A 21 -8.32 4.10 7.61
C LEU A 21 -8.13 5.43 8.35
N GLY A 22 -8.85 5.64 9.45
CA GLY A 22 -8.75 6.87 10.24
C GLY A 22 -7.37 7.07 10.90
N SER A 23 -6.67 5.97 11.24
CA SER A 23 -5.31 6.03 11.77
C SER A 23 -4.29 6.29 10.65
N LEU A 24 -4.46 5.66 9.49
CA LEU A 24 -3.63 5.93 8.31
C LEU A 24 -3.74 7.38 7.84
N ALA A 25 -4.95 7.95 7.84
CA ALA A 25 -5.17 9.35 7.54
C ALA A 25 -4.40 10.28 8.50
N LYS A 26 -4.41 9.99 9.81
CA LYS A 26 -3.63 10.75 10.81
C LYS A 26 -2.12 10.64 10.61
N LEU A 27 -1.63 9.44 10.24
CA LEU A 27 -0.21 9.24 9.93
C LEU A 27 0.23 10.01 8.68
N LEU A 28 -0.65 10.11 7.69
CA LEU A 28 -0.41 10.95 6.51
C LEU A 28 -0.44 12.45 6.87
N GLU A 29 -1.41 12.87 7.68
CA GLU A 29 -1.58 14.26 8.10
C GLU A 29 -0.44 14.78 8.98
N CYS A 30 0.21 13.92 9.77
CA CYS A 30 1.29 14.37 10.67
C CYS A 30 2.59 14.75 9.93
N ARG A 31 2.71 14.42 8.63
CA ARG A 31 3.86 14.77 7.76
C ARG A 31 5.21 14.28 8.30
N GLN A 32 5.22 13.20 9.07
CA GLN A 32 6.44 12.58 9.58
C GLN A 32 6.84 11.32 8.79
N PHE A 33 5.88 10.72 8.09
CA PHE A 33 6.06 9.45 7.38
C PHE A 33 5.55 9.55 5.95
N ILE A 34 6.16 8.76 5.06
CA ILE A 34 5.70 8.57 3.69
C ILE A 34 4.91 7.26 3.65
N LEU A 35 3.62 7.36 3.35
CA LEU A 35 2.76 6.21 3.16
C LEU A 35 2.99 5.64 1.75
N VAL A 36 3.55 4.44 1.67
CA VAL A 36 3.81 3.76 0.39
C VAL A 36 2.82 2.62 0.23
N VAL A 37 1.86 2.79 -0.67
CA VAL A 37 0.78 1.83 -0.88
C VAL A 37 1.16 0.87 -2.01
N PRO A 38 1.33 -0.44 -1.74
CA PRO A 38 1.57 -1.41 -2.82
C PRO A 38 0.39 -1.39 -3.81
N LEU A 39 0.66 -1.41 -5.11
CA LEU A 39 -0.42 -1.36 -6.11
C LEU A 39 -1.39 -2.54 -5.98
N ILE A 40 -0.87 -3.71 -5.55
CA ILE A 40 -1.71 -4.89 -5.27
C ILE A 40 -2.78 -4.60 -4.21
N VAL A 41 -2.46 -3.82 -3.16
CA VAL A 41 -3.40 -3.43 -2.10
C VAL A 41 -4.49 -2.53 -2.67
N ILE A 42 -4.15 -1.59 -3.57
CA ILE A 42 -5.13 -0.74 -4.24
C ILE A 42 -6.08 -1.59 -5.11
N ASN A 43 -5.54 -2.57 -5.83
CA ASN A 43 -6.33 -3.47 -6.67
C ASN A 43 -7.29 -4.36 -5.84
N GLU A 44 -6.84 -4.85 -4.68
CA GLU A 44 -7.70 -5.60 -3.75
C GLU A 44 -8.83 -4.71 -3.20
N LEU A 45 -8.53 -3.48 -2.79
CA LEU A 45 -9.52 -2.51 -2.34
C LEU A 45 -10.56 -2.20 -3.42
N ASP A 46 -10.14 -2.02 -4.68
CA ASP A 46 -11.06 -1.86 -5.80
C ASP A 46 -11.97 -3.07 -6.00
N GLY A 47 -11.41 -4.28 -5.91
CA GLY A 47 -12.18 -5.52 -5.99
C GLY A 47 -13.24 -5.61 -4.88
N LEU A 48 -12.84 -5.29 -3.65
CA LEU A 48 -13.74 -5.24 -2.49
C LEU A 48 -14.81 -4.16 -2.63
N ALA A 49 -14.47 -2.98 -3.16
CA ALA A 49 -15.39 -1.86 -3.35
C ALA A 49 -16.44 -2.12 -4.44
N LYS A 50 -16.09 -2.87 -5.49
CA LYS A 50 -17.02 -3.34 -6.53
C LYS A 50 -18.00 -4.39 -5.98
N GLY A 51 -17.55 -5.25 -5.07
CA GLY A 51 -18.36 -6.32 -4.48
C GLY A 51 -18.63 -7.47 -5.45
N PRO A 52 -19.28 -8.56 -5.00
CA PRO A 52 -19.56 -9.71 -5.86
C PRO A 52 -20.59 -9.37 -6.94
N GLU A 53 -20.34 -9.79 -8.19
CA GLU A 53 -21.25 -9.55 -9.33
C GLU A 53 -22.64 -10.20 -9.17
N SER A 54 -22.79 -11.17 -8.26
CA SER A 54 -24.06 -11.84 -7.98
C SER A 54 -24.75 -11.23 -6.75
N GLU A 55 -25.52 -10.17 -6.99
CA GLU A 55 -26.21 -9.31 -6.01
C GLU A 55 -27.14 -10.01 -4.99
N HIS A 56 -27.36 -11.33 -5.09
CA HIS A 56 -28.48 -11.99 -4.42
C HIS A 56 -28.13 -12.66 -3.08
N ARG A 57 -26.86 -12.63 -2.61
CA ARG A 57 -26.48 -13.28 -1.33
C ARG A 57 -25.44 -12.53 -0.47
N ALA A 58 -25.24 -11.23 -0.66
CA ALA A 58 -24.33 -10.47 0.19
C ALA A 58 -24.96 -10.26 1.59
N GLY A 59 -24.49 -11.01 2.59
CA GLY A 59 -24.85 -10.81 3.99
C GLY A 59 -24.39 -9.44 4.52
N GLY A 60 -24.92 -9.00 5.68
CA GLY A 60 -24.66 -7.67 6.23
C GLY A 60 -23.17 -7.32 6.41
N TYR A 61 -22.33 -8.31 6.74
CA TYR A 61 -20.88 -8.13 6.85
C TYR A 61 -20.21 -7.81 5.50
N SER A 62 -20.66 -8.44 4.40
CA SER A 62 -20.09 -8.19 3.06
C SER A 62 -20.35 -6.76 2.58
N ARG A 63 -21.51 -6.18 2.92
CA ARG A 63 -21.83 -4.78 2.60
C ARG A 63 -20.98 -3.81 3.41
N LEU A 64 -20.80 -4.10 4.70
CA LEU A 64 -19.93 -3.29 5.57
C LEU A 64 -18.47 -3.27 5.05
N LEU A 65 -17.97 -4.43 4.61
CA LEU A 65 -16.63 -4.54 4.04
C LEU A 65 -16.51 -3.74 2.74
N GLN A 66 -17.51 -3.84 1.86
CA GLN A 66 -17.57 -3.07 0.62
C GLN A 66 -17.58 -1.54 0.88
N ASP A 67 -18.37 -1.07 1.85
CA ASP A 67 -18.43 0.35 2.21
C ASP A 67 -17.10 0.86 2.78
N ARG A 68 -16.39 0.04 3.56
CA ARG A 68 -15.05 0.37 4.08
C ARG A 68 -14.03 0.44 2.96
N ALA A 69 -14.06 -0.53 2.03
CA ALA A 69 -13.19 -0.53 0.86
C ALA A 69 -13.43 0.70 -0.01
N ARG A 70 -14.68 1.09 -0.25
CA ARG A 70 -15.01 2.30 -1.02
C ARG A 70 -14.45 3.57 -0.39
N LYS A 71 -14.61 3.72 0.93
CA LYS A 71 -14.01 4.86 1.67
C LYS A 71 -12.49 4.89 1.57
N ALA A 72 -11.84 3.73 1.59
CA ALA A 72 -10.39 3.64 1.42
C ALA A 72 -9.95 4.03 0.00
N VAL A 73 -10.66 3.57 -1.03
CA VAL A 73 -10.41 3.97 -2.43
C VAL A 73 -10.61 5.48 -2.60
N ASP A 74 -11.73 6.03 -2.14
CA ASP A 74 -12.02 7.48 -2.21
C ASP A 74 -10.92 8.30 -1.51
N PHE A 75 -10.44 7.84 -0.36
CA PHE A 75 -9.33 8.47 0.36
C PHE A 75 -8.04 8.47 -0.47
N LEU A 76 -7.65 7.32 -1.03
CA LEU A 76 -6.46 7.21 -1.86
C LEU A 76 -6.57 8.11 -3.09
N GLU A 77 -7.70 8.07 -3.81
CA GLU A 77 -7.94 8.89 -5.00
C GLU A 77 -7.84 10.38 -4.67
N CYS A 78 -8.49 10.83 -3.58
CA CYS A 78 -8.37 12.22 -3.11
C CYS A 78 -6.91 12.63 -2.83
N CYS A 79 -6.11 11.75 -2.22
CA CYS A 79 -4.72 12.05 -1.91
C CYS A 79 -3.85 12.13 -3.18
N PHE A 80 -4.02 11.21 -4.13
CA PHE A 80 -3.28 11.22 -5.40
C PHE A 80 -3.70 12.36 -6.33
N GLU A 81 -4.99 12.71 -6.39
CA GLU A 81 -5.47 13.87 -7.15
C GLU A 81 -4.88 15.18 -6.63
N ARG A 82 -4.71 15.29 -5.31
CA ARG A 82 -4.04 16.44 -4.66
C ARG A 82 -2.52 16.44 -4.82
N ARG A 83 -1.94 15.40 -5.42
CA ARG A 83 -0.49 15.18 -5.53
C ARG A 83 0.21 15.31 -4.19
N ASP A 84 -0.35 14.66 -3.16
CA ASP A 84 0.22 14.70 -1.81
C ASP A 84 1.60 14.05 -1.79
N SER A 85 2.63 14.80 -1.38
CA SER A 85 4.03 14.35 -1.38
C SER A 85 4.37 13.28 -0.34
N TYR A 86 3.47 13.02 0.61
CA TYR A 86 3.64 12.03 1.67
C TYR A 86 2.89 10.72 1.39
N ILE A 87 2.33 10.55 0.19
CA ILE A 87 1.78 9.28 -0.27
C ILE A 87 2.37 8.90 -1.63
N ARG A 88 2.64 7.62 -1.84
CA ARG A 88 3.10 7.05 -3.12
C ARG A 88 2.46 5.70 -3.33
N ALA A 89 2.25 5.32 -4.59
CA ALA A 89 1.93 3.93 -4.92
C ALA A 89 3.19 3.24 -5.46
N LEU A 90 3.41 1.97 -5.13
CA LEU A 90 4.54 1.19 -5.64
C LEU A 90 4.05 -0.01 -6.44
N THR A 91 4.54 -0.11 -7.67
CA THR A 91 4.28 -1.23 -8.56
C THR A 91 5.00 -2.51 -8.11
N SER A 92 4.56 -3.68 -8.56
CA SER A 92 5.27 -4.95 -8.31
C SER A 92 6.70 -4.99 -8.87
N ARG A 93 7.05 -4.03 -9.74
CA ARG A 93 8.36 -3.88 -10.38
C ARG A 93 9.22 -2.79 -9.73
N GLY A 94 8.74 -2.15 -8.65
CA GLY A 94 9.49 -1.11 -7.93
C GLY A 94 9.46 0.28 -8.58
N ASN A 95 8.55 0.54 -9.52
CA ASN A 95 8.27 1.89 -9.98
C ASN A 95 7.32 2.60 -9.00
N GLU A 96 7.69 3.80 -8.57
CA GLU A 96 6.82 4.70 -7.81
C GLU A 96 5.86 5.42 -8.75
N LEU A 97 4.60 5.52 -8.34
CA LEU A 97 3.53 6.20 -9.06
C LEU A 97 3.01 7.38 -8.24
N GLU A 98 2.95 8.55 -8.89
CA GLU A 98 2.37 9.78 -8.33
C GLU A 98 0.86 9.91 -8.63
N SER A 99 0.30 8.99 -9.43
CA SER A 99 -1.12 8.93 -9.78
C SER A 99 -1.56 7.48 -9.95
N VAL A 100 -2.80 7.21 -9.57
CA VAL A 100 -3.43 5.89 -9.62
C VAL A 100 -4.68 5.85 -10.50
N SER A 101 -4.92 6.90 -11.31
CA SER A 101 -6.14 7.05 -12.12
C SER A 101 -6.30 5.96 -13.20
N PHE A 102 -5.19 5.39 -13.67
CA PHE A 102 -5.17 4.27 -14.62
C PHE A 102 -4.23 3.18 -14.09
N ARG A 103 -4.75 2.39 -13.15
CA ARG A 103 -4.02 1.32 -12.48
C ARG A 103 -4.36 -0.04 -13.11
N SER A 104 -3.46 -0.52 -13.97
CA SER A 104 -3.50 -1.89 -14.50
C SER A 104 -2.08 -2.41 -14.57
N GLU A 105 -1.84 -3.51 -13.86
CA GLU A 105 -0.54 -4.16 -13.80
C GLU A 105 -0.61 -5.56 -14.39
N ASP A 106 0.33 -5.87 -15.28
CA ASP A 106 0.48 -7.23 -15.78
C ASP A 106 1.16 -8.09 -14.71
N ILE A 107 0.31 -8.72 -13.89
CA ILE A 107 0.67 -9.68 -12.83
C ILE A 107 0.90 -11.10 -13.37
N SER A 108 0.74 -11.36 -14.68
CA SER A 108 0.82 -12.71 -15.24
C SER A 108 2.18 -13.40 -15.09
N ARG A 109 3.24 -12.60 -14.90
CA ARG A 109 4.62 -13.08 -14.71
C ARG A 109 5.06 -13.12 -13.25
N GLN A 110 4.22 -12.71 -12.32
CA GLN A 110 4.55 -12.66 -10.89
C GLN A 110 4.32 -14.04 -10.27
N GLN A 111 5.35 -14.57 -9.61
CA GLN A 111 5.32 -15.85 -8.92
C GLN A 111 5.29 -15.54 -7.42
N GLY A 112 4.22 -15.94 -6.73
CA GLY A 112 4.02 -15.62 -5.31
C GLY A 112 2.57 -15.27 -4.99
N ASN A 113 2.29 -15.01 -3.71
CA ASN A 113 1.00 -14.49 -3.26
C ASN A 113 1.05 -12.96 -3.11
N ASN A 114 -0.07 -12.35 -2.71
CA ASN A 114 -0.13 -10.89 -2.53
C ASN A 114 0.77 -10.41 -1.38
N ASP A 115 1.04 -11.26 -0.38
CA ASP A 115 1.97 -10.95 0.71
C ASP A 115 3.42 -10.81 0.19
N ASP A 116 3.83 -11.66 -0.76
CA ASP A 116 5.15 -11.57 -1.41
C ASP A 116 5.33 -10.23 -2.14
N LEU A 117 4.25 -9.72 -2.75
CA LEU A 117 4.24 -8.41 -3.42
C LEU A 117 4.32 -7.25 -2.42
N ILE A 118 3.61 -7.35 -1.30
CA ILE A 118 3.67 -6.38 -0.20
C ILE A 118 5.08 -6.39 0.41
N LEU A 119 5.66 -7.57 0.66
CA LEU A 119 7.01 -7.72 1.18
C LEU A 119 8.06 -7.16 0.21
N SER A 120 7.88 -7.38 -1.10
CA SER A 120 8.74 -6.78 -2.12
C SER A 120 8.70 -5.25 -2.10
N CYS A 121 7.53 -4.67 -1.81
CA CYS A 121 7.40 -3.23 -1.57
C CYS A 121 8.21 -2.78 -0.34
N CYS A 122 8.14 -3.50 0.78
CA CYS A 122 8.97 -3.22 1.95
C CYS A 122 10.47 -3.29 1.63
N LEU A 123 10.89 -4.37 0.95
CA LEU A 123 12.29 -4.61 0.60
C LEU A 123 12.85 -3.57 -0.38
N HIS A 124 12.01 -2.94 -1.21
CA HIS A 124 12.43 -1.84 -2.09
C HIS A 124 13.07 -0.68 -1.30
N TYR A 125 12.63 -0.44 -0.07
CA TYR A 125 13.16 0.63 0.80
C TYR A 125 14.25 0.14 1.76
N CYS A 126 14.57 -1.16 1.78
CA CYS A 126 15.70 -1.72 2.50
C CYS A 126 16.97 -1.60 1.65
N ASN A 127 17.62 -0.43 1.68
CA ASN A 127 18.89 -0.20 0.99
C ASN A 127 20.09 -0.65 1.83
N ASP A 128 20.32 -1.96 1.90
CA ASP A 128 21.55 -2.51 2.48
C ASP A 128 22.70 -2.35 1.47
N ARG A 129 23.57 -1.36 1.66
CA ARG A 129 24.76 -1.22 0.79
C ARG A 129 25.88 -2.06 1.40
N ALA A 130 26.64 -2.79 0.57
CA ALA A 130 27.81 -3.55 1.01
C ALA A 130 28.83 -2.73 1.84
N LYS A 131 28.82 -1.40 1.67
CA LYS A 131 29.64 -0.43 2.41
C LYS A 131 29.27 -0.34 3.89
N ASP A 132 28.00 -0.59 4.22
CA ASP A 132 27.44 -0.49 5.57
C ASP A 132 27.87 -1.68 6.45
N PHE A 133 28.39 -2.74 5.83
CA PHE A 133 28.91 -3.95 6.49
C PHE A 133 30.44 -3.97 6.60
N MET A 134 31.16 -2.98 6.04
CA MET A 134 32.61 -2.90 6.21
C MET A 134 32.92 -2.14 7.50
N PRO A 135 33.65 -2.73 8.47
CA PRO A 135 34.03 -2.01 9.68
C PRO A 135 34.89 -0.81 9.28
N ALA A 136 34.55 0.37 9.82
CA ALA A 136 35.37 1.56 9.66
C ALA A 136 36.81 1.21 10.09
N LYS A 137 37.76 1.29 9.16
CA LYS A 137 39.18 1.08 9.46
C LYS A 137 39.56 1.99 10.63
N LYS A 138 39.91 1.39 11.77
CA LYS A 138 40.55 2.07 12.90
C LYS A 138 41.94 2.54 12.52
#